data_AF-A0A2V9VTE3-F1
#
_entry.id   AF-A0A2V9VTE3-F1
#
_cell.length_a   1.000
_cell.length_b   1.000
_cell.length_c   1.000
_cell.angle_alpha   90.00
_cell.angle_beta   90.00
_cell.angle_gamma   90.00
#
_symmetry.space_group_name_H-M   'P 1'
#
loop_
_entity.id
_entity.type
_entity.pdbx_description
1 polymer ?
#
loop_
_entity_poly.entity_id
_entity_poly.type
_entity_poly.pdbx_seq_one_letter_code
_entity_poly.pdbx_strand_id
1 'polypeptide(L)'
;MFAIRRNASSLQASQRARHLDVLKRWKQTTQFSQQDDWVFASPVKLGRLPWSYPNIWRTFQDAAKDAGGGKLGTHTMRHSYRSWLDLVSTAVGLQQQMMRHASSQQR
;
A
#
# COMPACT_ATOMS: atom_id res chain seq x y z
N MET A 1 -6.38 -14.62 -30.66
CA MET A 1 -6.55 -13.79 -29.44
C MET A 1 -5.37 -14.07 -28.52
N PHE A 2 -4.31 -13.24 -28.58
CA PHE A 2 -3.09 -13.46 -27.80
C PHE A 2 -3.29 -12.97 -26.37
N ALA A 3 -3.48 -13.90 -25.42
CA ALA A 3 -3.42 -13.59 -24.00
C ALA A 3 -1.95 -13.34 -23.63
N ILE A 4 -1.57 -12.07 -23.45
CA ILE A 4 -0.24 -11.70 -22.93
C ILE A 4 -0.16 -12.21 -21.49
N ARG A 5 0.42 -13.40 -21.31
CA ARG A 5 0.78 -13.94 -20.00
C ARG A 5 1.90 -13.07 -19.42
N ARG A 6 1.55 -12.02 -18.68
CA ARG A 6 2.54 -11.19 -17.99
C ARG A 6 3.29 -12.07 -17.00
N ASN A 7 4.61 -12.17 -17.14
CA ASN A 7 5.43 -12.87 -16.18
C ASN A 7 5.55 -12.07 -14.87
N ALA A 8 5.83 -12.78 -13.79
CA ALA A 8 6.03 -12.28 -12.43
C ALA A 8 6.89 -11.00 -12.34
N SER A 9 8.01 -10.96 -13.05
CA SER A 9 8.95 -9.82 -13.05
C SER A 9 8.36 -8.56 -13.67
N SER A 10 7.61 -8.69 -14.77
CA SER A 10 6.94 -7.56 -15.43
C SER A 10 5.84 -6.95 -14.56
N LEU A 11 5.10 -7.77 -13.82
CA LEU A 11 4.07 -7.32 -12.87
C LEU A 11 4.70 -6.53 -11.72
N GLN A 12 5.78 -7.04 -11.12
CA GLN A 12 6.47 -6.36 -10.02
C GLN A 12 7.04 -4.99 -10.45
N ALA A 13 7.64 -4.90 -11.63
CA ALA A 13 8.15 -3.65 -12.17
C ALA A 13 7.01 -2.63 -12.39
N SER A 14 5.89 -3.07 -12.97
CA SER A 14 4.73 -2.20 -13.21
C SER A 14 4.10 -1.66 -11.91
N GLN A 15 3.97 -2.48 -10.87
CA GLN A 15 3.45 -2.05 -9.57
C GLN A 15 4.40 -1.07 -8.88
N ARG A 16 5.72 -1.31 -8.95
CA ARG A 16 6.72 -0.37 -8.43
C ARG A 16 6.64 0.98 -9.12
N ALA A 17 6.56 1.00 -10.46
CA ALA A 17 6.41 2.24 -11.22
C ALA A 17 5.16 3.02 -10.78
N ARG A 18 4.01 2.35 -10.69
CA ARG A 18 2.76 2.98 -10.24
C ARG A 18 2.85 3.51 -8.82
N HIS A 19 3.44 2.78 -7.88
CA HIS A 19 3.63 3.27 -6.51
C HIS A 19 4.54 4.50 -6.46
N LEU A 20 5.63 4.51 -7.23
CA LEU A 20 6.52 5.66 -7.32
C LEU A 20 5.80 6.88 -7.90
N ASP A 21 4.97 6.72 -8.93
CA ASP A 21 4.22 7.82 -9.53
C ASP A 21 3.21 8.40 -8.54
N VAL A 22 2.50 7.55 -7.78
CA VAL A 22 1.59 8.00 -6.72
C VAL A 22 2.34 8.78 -5.63
N LEU A 23 3.50 8.27 -5.18
CA LEU A 23 4.30 8.95 -4.15
C LEU A 23 4.92 10.26 -4.65
N LYS A 24 5.36 10.32 -5.92
CA LYS A 24 5.86 11.56 -6.55
C LYS A 24 4.75 12.60 -6.63
N ARG A 25 3.57 12.20 -7.10
CA ARG A 25 2.41 13.09 -7.18
C ARG A 25 2.00 13.58 -5.79
N TRP A 26 1.98 12.69 -4.80
CA TRP A 26 1.75 13.07 -3.40
C TRP A 26 2.75 14.11 -2.90
N LYS A 27 4.05 13.91 -3.14
CA LYS A 27 5.09 14.89 -2.76
C LYS A 27 4.86 16.27 -3.39
N GLN A 28 4.31 16.33 -4.61
CA GLN A 28 4.01 17.59 -5.29
C GLN A 28 2.76 18.30 -4.75
N THR A 29 1.81 17.56 -4.19
CA THR A 29 0.50 18.10 -3.78
C THR A 29 0.35 18.31 -2.27
N THR A 30 1.19 17.68 -1.46
CA THR A 30 1.12 17.78 0.00
C THR A 30 1.54 19.17 0.50
N GLN A 31 0.94 19.62 1.59
CA GLN A 31 1.33 20.83 2.32
C GLN A 31 2.77 20.75 2.87
N PHE A 32 3.26 19.53 3.11
CA PHE A 32 4.58 19.26 3.72
C PHE A 32 5.46 18.53 2.70
N SER A 33 6.07 19.28 1.78
CA SER A 33 6.82 18.76 0.64
C SER A 33 8.33 19.03 0.72
N GLN A 34 8.80 19.62 1.83
CA GLN A 34 10.21 19.90 2.02
C GLN A 34 11.03 18.61 2.11
N GLN A 35 12.33 18.73 1.89
CA GLN A 35 13.22 17.56 1.87
C GLN A 35 13.24 16.80 3.19
N ASP A 36 13.16 17.52 4.31
CA ASP A 36 13.23 16.97 5.67
C ASP A 36 11.85 16.68 6.28
N ASP A 37 10.76 16.94 5.53
CA ASP A 37 9.42 16.64 5.98
C ASP A 37 9.16 15.12 5.96
N TRP A 38 8.32 14.67 6.89
CA TRP A 38 7.81 13.31 6.85
C TRP A 38 7.00 13.08 5.56
N VAL A 39 7.25 11.96 4.88
CA VAL A 39 6.50 11.56 3.67
C VAL A 39 4.98 11.61 3.90
N PHE A 40 4.52 11.18 5.08
CA PHE A 40 3.13 11.32 5.52
C PHE A 40 3.09 12.16 6.79
N ALA A 41 3.33 13.47 6.66
CA ALA A 41 3.28 14.42 7.77
C ALA A 41 1.85 14.68 8.24
N SER A 42 1.67 14.82 9.55
CA SER A 42 0.38 15.07 10.19
C SER A 42 0.01 16.56 10.13
N PRO A 43 -1.14 16.94 9.50
CA PRO A 43 -1.60 18.33 9.51
C PRO A 43 -1.90 18.85 10.91
N VAL A 44 -2.44 17.99 11.79
CA VAL A 44 -2.75 18.33 13.20
C VAL A 44 -1.50 18.64 14.02
N LYS A 45 -0.34 18.13 13.59
CA LYS A 45 0.97 18.41 14.21
C LYS A 45 1.83 19.35 13.38
N LEU A 46 1.24 20.06 12.41
CA LEU A 46 1.92 21.02 11.55
C LEU A 46 3.14 20.41 10.85
N GLY A 47 3.06 19.14 10.46
CA GLY A 47 4.13 18.43 9.76
C GLY A 47 5.32 18.00 10.64
N ARG A 48 5.37 18.42 11.91
CA ARG A 48 6.49 18.09 12.82
C ARG A 48 6.56 16.61 13.19
N LEU A 49 5.43 15.91 13.09
CA LEU A 49 5.31 14.47 13.36
C LEU A 49 4.58 13.78 12.21
N PRO A 50 4.86 12.49 11.96
CA PRO A 50 4.12 11.72 10.98
C PRO A 50 2.68 11.46 11.47
N TRP A 51 1.83 10.96 10.58
CA TRP A 51 0.52 10.44 10.96
C TRP A 51 0.64 9.35 12.03
N SER A 52 -0.18 9.46 13.08
CA SER A 52 -0.25 8.44 14.13
C SER A 52 -1.12 7.26 13.67
N TYR A 53 -0.77 6.05 14.12
CA TYR A 53 -1.55 4.85 13.81
C TYR A 53 -3.03 4.95 14.25
N PRO A 54 -3.37 5.43 15.46
CA PRO A 54 -4.76 5.58 15.86
C PRO A 54 -5.58 6.50 14.94
N ASN A 55 -4.96 7.56 14.41
CA ASN A 55 -5.62 8.45 13.45
C ASN A 55 -5.86 7.73 12.12
N ILE A 56 -4.85 7.01 11.60
CA ILE A 56 -5.00 6.22 10.37
C ILE A 56 -6.10 5.17 10.53
N TRP A 57 -6.12 4.46 11.66
CA TRP A 57 -7.16 3.49 11.98
C TRP A 57 -8.56 4.14 11.98
N ARG A 58 -8.71 5.31 12.62
CA ARG A 58 -9.99 6.03 12.64
C ARG A 58 -10.43 6.42 11.23
N THR A 59 -9.52 6.95 10.41
CA THR A 59 -9.80 7.28 9.01
C THR A 59 -10.30 6.07 8.21
N PHE A 60 -9.73 4.88 8.42
CA PHE A 60 -10.23 3.66 7.79
C PHE A 60 -11.65 3.30 8.26
N GLN A 61 -11.93 3.45 9.54
CA GLN A 61 -13.25 3.16 10.10
C GLN A 61 -14.32 4.13 9.58
N ASP A 62 -13.99 5.41 9.47
CA ASP A 62 -14.88 6.43 8.92
C ASP A 62 -15.16 6.17 7.44
N ALA A 63 -14.11 5.94 6.64
CA ALA A 63 -14.26 5.60 5.22
C ALA A 63 -15.05 4.31 5.00
N ALA A 64 -14.88 3.32 5.88
CA ALA A 64 -15.65 2.07 5.79
C ALA A 64 -17.14 2.29 6.06
N LYS A 65 -17.46 3.10 7.07
CA LYS A 65 -18.84 3.49 7.40
C LYS A 65 -19.48 4.23 6.23
N ASP A 66 -18.78 5.20 5.65
CA ASP A 66 -19.27 5.99 4.52
C ASP A 66 -19.50 5.13 3.27
N ALA A 67 -18.68 4.10 3.07
CA ALA A 67 -18.84 3.12 2.00
C ALA A 67 -19.92 2.05 2.29
N GLY A 68 -20.61 2.11 3.44
CA GLY A 68 -21.60 1.10 3.86
C GLY A 68 -21.00 -0.27 4.19
N GLY A 69 -19.69 -0.31 4.47
CA GLY A 69 -18.93 -1.54 4.75
C GLY A 69 -18.78 -1.87 6.24
N GLY A 70 -18.09 -2.98 6.50
CA GLY A 70 -17.70 -3.42 7.85
C GLY A 70 -16.41 -2.76 8.36
N LYS A 71 -15.86 -3.24 9.48
CA LYS A 71 -14.62 -2.68 10.05
C LYS A 71 -13.43 -2.89 9.09
N LEU A 72 -12.73 -1.82 8.75
CA LEU A 72 -11.55 -1.84 7.88
C LEU A 72 -10.34 -1.28 8.62
N GLY A 73 -9.16 -1.80 8.31
CA GLY A 73 -7.90 -1.20 8.71
C GLY A 73 -6.72 -1.67 7.89
N THR A 74 -5.53 -1.33 8.36
CA THR A 74 -4.27 -1.64 7.67
C THR A 74 -4.09 -3.13 7.42
N HIS A 75 -4.50 -3.98 8.37
CA HIS A 75 -4.47 -5.43 8.21
C HIS A 75 -5.44 -5.90 7.12
N THR A 76 -6.67 -5.37 7.09
CA THR A 76 -7.64 -5.68 6.02
C THR A 76 -7.06 -5.32 4.65
N MET A 77 -6.46 -4.14 4.52
CA MET A 77 -5.82 -3.70 3.26
C MET A 77 -4.67 -4.63 2.86
N ARG A 78 -3.85 -5.07 3.83
CA ARG A 78 -2.77 -6.04 3.58
C ARG A 78 -3.30 -7.40 3.14
N HIS A 79 -4.39 -7.88 3.74
CA HIS A 79 -5.04 -9.13 3.32
C HIS A 79 -5.67 -9.00 1.92
N SER A 80 -6.33 -7.88 1.61
CA SER A 80 -6.85 -7.63 0.27
C SER A 80 -5.75 -7.62 -0.78
N TYR A 81 -4.60 -7.00 -0.49
CA TYR A 81 -3.43 -7.05 -1.38
C TYR A 81 -2.90 -8.48 -1.56
N ARG A 82 -2.85 -9.27 -0.48
CA ARG A 82 -2.46 -10.69 -0.54
C ARG A 82 -3.40 -11.51 -1.43
N SER A 83 -4.72 -11.40 -1.21
CA SER A 83 -5.73 -12.12 -2.00
C SER A 83 -5.69 -11.70 -3.48
N TRP A 84 -5.42 -10.42 -3.76
CA TRP A 84 -5.24 -9.95 -5.13
C TRP A 84 -3.99 -10.57 -5.78
N LEU A 85 -2.89 -10.69 -5.04
CA LEU A 85 -1.67 -11.36 -5.54
C LEU A 85 -1.90 -12.85 -5.85
N ASP A 86 -2.72 -13.53 -5.04
CA ASP A 86 -3.13 -14.92 -5.27
C ASP A 86 -3.93 -15.04 -6.57
N LEU A 87 -4.88 -14.13 -6.81
CA LEU A 87 -5.73 -14.13 -8.01
C LEU A 87 -4.93 -13.92 -9.30
N VAL A 88 -3.92 -13.03 -9.30
CA VAL A 88 -3.08 -12.76 -10.48
C VAL A 88 -1.99 -13.83 -10.70
N SER A 89 -2.11 -15.00 -10.05
CA SER A 89 -1.21 -16.15 -10.19
C SER A 89 0.26 -15.80 -9.93
N THR A 90 0.49 -14.95 -8.92
CA THR A 90 1.86 -14.65 -8.48
C THR A 90 2.45 -15.92 -7.87
N ALA A 91 3.60 -16.38 -8.36
CA ALA A 91 4.32 -17.49 -7.71
C ALA A 91 4.50 -17.19 -6.21
N VAL A 92 4.27 -18.18 -5.34
CA VAL A 92 4.27 -18.00 -3.88
C VAL A 92 5.52 -17.26 -3.38
N GLY A 93 6.70 -17.57 -3.94
CA GLY A 93 7.94 -16.87 -3.61
C GLY A 93 7.93 -15.36 -3.93
N LEU A 94 7.35 -14.96 -5.06
CA LEU A 94 7.20 -13.55 -5.42
C LEU A 94 6.15 -12.85 -4.54
N GLN A 95 5.07 -13.54 -4.17
CA GLN A 95 4.07 -13.00 -3.24
C GLN A 95 4.72 -12.66 -1.89
N GLN A 96 5.54 -13.56 -1.34
CA GLN A 96 6.28 -13.34 -0.09
C GLN A 96 7.25 -12.15 -0.22
N GLN A 97 7.98 -12.05 -1.34
CA GLN A 97 8.88 -10.93 -1.62
C GLN A 97 8.14 -9.60 -1.74
N MET A 98 6.99 -9.56 -2.42
CA MET A 98 6.16 -8.37 -2.56
C MET A 98 5.54 -7.92 -1.23
N MET A 99 5.15 -8.88 -0.40
CA MET A 99 4.63 -8.63 0.94
C MET A 99 5.72 -8.35 1.98
N ARG A 100 6.99 -8.44 1.58
CA ARG A 100 8.19 -8.35 2.45
C ARG A 100 8.06 -9.22 3.69
N HIS A 101 7.52 -10.43 3.55
CA HIS A 101 7.60 -11.41 4.62
C HIS A 101 9.07 -11.78 4.81
N ALA A 102 9.59 -11.65 6.04
CA ALA A 102 10.78 -12.38 6.42
C ALA A 102 10.51 -13.86 6.12
N SER A 103 11.43 -14.53 5.45
CA SER A 103 11.26 -15.91 5.01
C SER A 103 10.85 -16.81 6.17
N SER A 104 9.58 -17.22 6.23
CA SER A 104 9.19 -18.39 7.01
C SER A 104 9.54 -19.59 6.16
N GLN A 105 10.64 -20.25 6.48
CA GLN A 105 10.97 -21.56 5.93
C GLN A 105 9.92 -22.55 6.42
N GLN A 106 8.81 -22.64 5.69
CA GLN A 106 7.73 -23.55 6.01
C GLN A 106 8.08 -24.89 5.37
N ARG A 107 8.53 -25.81 6.23
CA ARG A 107 8.72 -27.23 5.95
C ARG A 107 7.42 -27.89 5.52
#